data_AF-A0A945VSX1-F1
#
_entry.id   AF-A0A945VSX1-F1
#
_cell.length_a   1.000
_cell.length_b   1.000
_cell.length_c   1.000
_cell.angle_alpha   90.00
_cell.angle_beta   90.00
_cell.angle_gamma   90.00
#
_symmetry.space_group_name_H-M   'P 1'
#
loop_
_entity.id
_entity.type
_entity.pdbx_description
1 polymer ?
#
loop_
_entity_poly.entity_id
_entity_poly.type
_entity_poly.pdbx_seq_one_letter_code
_entity_poly.pdbx_strand_id
1 'polypeptide(L)'
;MKVAVTGSSGLIGTSLVSFLSKKDIVVSKILRENPEDDDISWKPEDGDWNSAFTGGVDGIVHLAGESVASGKWTRKKKEKIRNSRIEGTKRLCEHILKLPPPPSVFVCASAIGYYGNRGV
;
A
#
# COMPACT_ATOMS: atom_id res chain seq x y z
N MET A 1 14.05 3.96 -12.34
CA MET A 1 12.72 4.22 -11.77
C MET A 1 12.58 3.40 -10.49
N LYS A 2 12.05 4.00 -9.42
CA LYS A 2 11.82 3.38 -8.11
C LYS A 2 10.33 3.49 -7.73
N VAL A 3 9.71 2.35 -7.44
CA VAL A 3 8.29 2.26 -7.09
C VAL A 3 8.13 1.70 -5.68
N ALA A 4 7.37 2.39 -4.83
CA ALA A 4 7.02 1.87 -3.51
C ALA A 4 5.72 1.05 -3.57
N VAL A 5 5.69 -0.11 -2.92
CA VAL A 5 4.50 -1.00 -2.95
C VAL A 5 4.09 -1.40 -1.55
N THR A 6 2.90 -0.97 -1.11
CA THR A 6 2.27 -1.53 0.10
C THR A 6 1.53 -2.83 -0.24
N GLY A 7 1.39 -3.75 0.72
CA GLY A 7 0.69 -5.02 0.47
C GLY A 7 1.43 -5.93 -0.51
N SER A 8 2.75 -5.77 -0.62
CA SER A 8 3.66 -6.51 -1.51
C SER A 8 3.70 -8.02 -1.23
N SER A 9 3.41 -8.45 0.00
CA SER A 9 3.31 -9.86 0.40
C SER A 9 1.95 -10.51 0.09
N GLY A 10 0.97 -9.72 -0.39
CA GLY A 10 -0.35 -10.22 -0.77
C GLY A 10 -0.36 -10.85 -2.17
N LEU A 11 -1.47 -11.52 -2.50
CA LEU A 11 -1.68 -12.22 -3.78
C LEU A 11 -1.29 -11.38 -5.00
N ILE A 12 -1.83 -10.16 -5.10
CA ILE A 12 -1.53 -9.25 -6.23
C ILE A 12 -0.13 -8.64 -6.08
N GLY A 13 0.24 -8.28 -4.85
CA GLY A 13 1.52 -7.63 -4.56
C GLY A 13 2.71 -8.47 -4.98
N THR A 14 2.72 -9.77 -4.69
CA THR A 14 3.84 -10.65 -5.02
C THR A 14 4.04 -10.77 -6.53
N SER A 15 2.95 -10.91 -7.29
CA SER A 15 3.01 -10.92 -8.76
C SER A 15 3.46 -9.58 -9.32
N LEU A 16 2.98 -8.46 -8.78
CA LEU A 16 3.36 -7.12 -9.20
C LEU A 16 4.85 -6.85 -8.96
N VAL A 17 5.36 -7.16 -7.76
CA VAL A 17 6.78 -6.99 -7.42
C VAL A 17 7.64 -7.79 -8.40
N SER A 18 7.31 -9.07 -8.62
CA SER A 18 8.05 -9.91 -9.58
C SER A 18 8.02 -9.34 -11.01
N PHE A 19 6.89 -8.81 -11.45
CA PHE A 19 6.76 -8.20 -12.78
C PHE A 19 7.62 -6.93 -12.91
N LEU A 20 7.58 -6.04 -11.91
CA LEU A 20 8.35 -4.80 -11.92
C LEU A 20 9.86 -5.07 -11.87
N SER A 21 10.31 -6.01 -11.04
CA SER A 21 11.73 -6.39 -10.97
C SER A 21 12.24 -6.95 -12.30
N LYS A 22 11.43 -7.73 -13.03
CA LYS A 22 11.76 -8.22 -14.39
C LYS A 22 11.84 -7.12 -15.45
N LYS A 23 11.39 -5.91 -15.13
CA LYS A 23 11.46 -4.72 -15.98
C LYS A 23 12.56 -3.76 -15.53
N ASP A 24 13.48 -4.22 -14.67
CA ASP A 24 14.57 -3.42 -14.11
C ASP A 24 14.07 -2.19 -13.32
N ILE A 25 12.85 -2.27 -12.78
CA ILE A 25 12.28 -1.27 -11.88
C ILE A 25 12.64 -1.64 -10.44
N VAL A 26 13.24 -0.70 -9.71
CA VAL A 26 13.56 -0.88 -8.29
C VAL A 26 12.27 -0.83 -7.49
N VAL A 27 12.02 -1.85 -6.67
CA VAL A 27 10.81 -1.94 -5.84
C VAL A 27 11.20 -1.84 -4.37
N SER A 28 10.68 -0.82 -3.69
CA SER A 28 10.76 -0.73 -2.23
C SER A 28 9.44 -1.21 -1.62
N LYS A 29 9.47 -2.27 -0.84
CA LYS A 29 8.25 -2.80 -0.22
C LYS A 29 7.94 -2.00 1.04
N ILE A 30 6.69 -1.60 1.21
CA ILE A 30 6.22 -0.92 2.42
C ILE A 30 5.62 -1.99 3.36
N LEU A 31 6.36 -2.37 4.40
CA LEU A 31 6.12 -3.55 5.24
C LEU A 31 5.96 -3.22 6.72
N ARG A 32 4.93 -3.78 7.38
CA ARG A 32 4.71 -3.58 8.84
C ARG A 32 5.77 -4.21 9.72
N GLU A 33 6.32 -5.32 9.29
CA GLU A 33 7.20 -6.19 10.05
C GLU A 33 8.38 -6.60 9.18
N ASN A 34 9.56 -6.71 9.80
CA ASN A 34 10.81 -7.20 9.21
C ASN A 34 11.16 -6.58 7.84
N PRO A 35 11.25 -5.24 7.71
CA PRO A 35 11.81 -4.63 6.50
C PRO A 35 13.28 -5.03 6.33
N GLU A 36 13.66 -5.38 5.11
CA GLU A 36 15.07 -5.54 4.69
C GLU A 36 15.66 -4.17 4.28
N ASP A 37 16.96 -4.11 3.96
CA ASP A 37 17.69 -2.84 3.75
C ASP A 37 17.05 -1.89 2.70
N ASP A 38 16.43 -2.43 1.65
CA ASP A 38 15.77 -1.65 0.59
C ASP A 38 14.26 -1.42 0.81
N ASP A 39 13.70 -2.02 1.88
CA ASP A 39 12.30 -1.94 2.23
C ASP A 39 12.01 -0.75 3.14
N ILE A 40 10.79 -0.25 3.04
CA ILE A 40 10.26 0.84 3.83
C ILE A 40 9.47 0.19 4.97
N SER A 41 9.97 0.26 6.21
CA SER A 41 9.16 -0.07 7.39
C SER A 41 7.81 0.64 7.31
N TRP A 42 6.66 0.08 7.73
CA TRP A 42 5.28 0.65 7.74
C TRP A 42 4.69 0.65 9.16
N LYS A 43 4.79 1.78 9.85
CA LYS A 43 4.35 2.03 11.23
C LYS A 43 3.61 3.37 11.29
N PRO A 44 2.38 3.43 10.76
CA PRO A 44 1.64 4.68 10.59
C PRO A 44 1.20 5.33 11.92
N GLU A 45 1.65 4.80 13.06
CA GLU A 45 1.44 5.34 14.40
C GLU A 45 2.70 6.02 14.94
N ASP A 46 3.88 5.78 14.35
CA ASP A 46 5.19 6.07 14.94
C ASP A 46 5.82 7.42 14.52
N GLY A 47 5.04 8.40 14.05
CA GLY A 47 5.55 9.75 13.74
C GLY A 47 6.04 9.92 12.29
N ASP A 48 7.08 10.74 12.04
CA ASP A 48 7.51 11.22 10.70
C ASP A 48 8.20 10.14 9.84
N TRP A 49 7.83 10.08 8.55
CA TRP A 49 8.21 9.06 7.55
C TRP A 49 9.22 9.57 6.54
N ASN A 50 9.67 10.82 6.66
CA ASN A 50 10.59 11.42 5.71
C ASN A 50 11.89 10.61 5.56
N SER A 51 12.36 9.98 6.64
CA SER A 51 13.54 9.09 6.62
C SER A 51 13.26 7.71 6.01
N ALA A 52 12.00 7.31 5.87
CA ALA A 52 11.62 6.01 5.33
C ALA A 52 11.68 5.97 3.80
N PHE A 53 11.64 7.13 3.13
CA PHE A 53 11.76 7.27 1.67
C PHE A 53 13.14 7.78 1.25
N THR A 54 14.21 7.33 1.93
CA THR A 54 15.59 7.65 1.57
C THR A 54 15.88 7.26 0.12
N GLY A 55 16.37 8.23 -0.67
CA GLY A 55 16.60 8.09 -2.11
C GLY A 55 15.39 8.40 -3.01
N GLY A 56 14.25 8.81 -2.43
CA GLY A 56 13.04 9.17 -3.18
C GLY A 56 12.31 7.98 -3.78
N VAL A 57 11.08 8.20 -4.25
CA VAL A 57 10.30 7.23 -5.04
C VAL A 57 9.55 7.96 -6.16
N ASP A 58 9.57 7.40 -7.36
CA ASP A 58 8.94 8.01 -8.54
C ASP A 58 7.42 7.82 -8.54
N GLY A 59 6.97 6.70 -7.96
CA GLY A 59 5.57 6.32 -7.90
C GLY A 59 5.26 5.34 -6.78
N ILE A 60 3.98 5.23 -6.43
CA ILE A 60 3.51 4.36 -5.35
C ILE A 60 2.31 3.53 -5.81
N VAL A 61 2.31 2.25 -5.47
CA VAL A 61 1.16 1.35 -5.63
C VAL A 61 0.67 0.90 -4.24
N HIS A 62 -0.56 1.30 -3.91
CA HIS A 62 -1.18 1.01 -2.64
C HIS A 62 -2.14 -0.20 -2.74
N LEU A 63 -1.67 -1.39 -2.33
CA LEU A 63 -2.45 -2.64 -2.29
C LEU A 63 -2.76 -3.11 -0.86
N ALA A 64 -2.24 -2.44 0.17
CA ALA A 64 -2.48 -2.84 1.55
C ALA A 64 -3.95 -2.68 1.95
N GLY A 65 -4.48 -3.69 2.64
CA GLY A 65 -5.82 -3.66 3.19
C GLY A 65 -6.18 -4.97 3.88
N GLU A 66 -7.12 -4.91 4.81
CA GLU A 66 -7.67 -6.12 5.43
C GLU A 66 -8.38 -6.96 4.35
N SER A 67 -8.12 -8.27 4.35
CA SER A 67 -8.72 -9.20 3.40
C SER A 67 -10.23 -9.29 3.59
N VAL A 68 -10.97 -9.17 2.49
CA VAL A 68 -12.43 -9.31 2.44
C VAL A 68 -12.88 -10.77 2.37
N ALA A 69 -11.99 -11.65 1.90
CA ALA A 69 -12.26 -13.07 1.71
C ALA A 69 -11.98 -13.91 2.97
N SER A 70 -11.32 -13.35 3.98
CA SER A 70 -10.95 -14.10 5.20
C SER A 70 -12.00 -13.98 6.31
N GLY A 71 -12.50 -15.13 6.76
CA GLY A 71 -13.35 -15.25 7.94
C GLY A 71 -14.78 -14.72 7.78
N LYS A 72 -15.56 -14.80 8.86
CA LYS A 72 -16.95 -14.31 8.89
C LYS A 72 -17.00 -12.78 8.96
N TRP A 73 -17.98 -12.19 8.26
CA TRP A 73 -18.23 -10.74 8.26
C TRP A 73 -18.97 -10.28 9.52
N THR A 74 -18.29 -10.37 10.66
CA THR A 74 -18.73 -9.76 11.92
C THR A 74 -18.67 -8.23 11.84
N ARG A 75 -19.37 -7.53 12.73
CA ARG A 75 -19.26 -6.06 12.86
C ARG A 75 -17.80 -5.59 12.96
N LYS A 76 -17.04 -6.23 13.85
CA LYS A 76 -15.60 -5.97 14.05
C LYS A 76 -14.79 -6.19 12.76
N LYS A 77 -15.09 -7.25 11.98
CA LYS A 77 -14.41 -7.50 10.70
C LYS A 77 -14.74 -6.42 9.66
N LYS A 78 -16.02 -6.02 9.55
CA LYS A 78 -16.44 -4.94 8.64
C LYS A 78 -15.75 -3.62 8.99
N GLU A 79 -15.66 -3.28 10.27
CA GLU A 79 -14.94 -2.10 10.76
C GLU A 79 -13.44 -2.17 10.40
N LYS A 80 -12.78 -3.32 10.58
CA LYS A 80 -11.38 -3.51 10.15
C LYS A 80 -11.21 -3.34 8.63
N ILE A 81 -12.10 -3.92 7.83
CA ILE A 81 -12.08 -3.78 6.36
C ILE A 81 -12.18 -2.31 5.96
N ARG A 82 -13.11 -1.57 6.56
CA ARG A 82 -13.33 -0.14 6.28
C ARG A 82 -12.14 0.71 6.74
N ASN A 83 -11.70 0.55 7.99
CA ASN A 83 -10.64 1.36 8.57
C ASN A 83 -9.28 1.11 7.92
N SER A 84 -8.97 -0.15 7.57
CA SER A 84 -7.72 -0.47 6.87
C SER A 84 -7.60 0.22 5.49
N ARG A 85 -8.73 0.57 4.87
CA ARG A 85 -8.77 1.32 3.61
C ARG A 85 -8.72 2.82 3.88
N ILE A 86 -9.67 3.35 4.65
CA ILE A 86 -9.79 4.80 4.84
C ILE A 86 -8.59 5.36 5.60
N GLU A 87 -8.32 4.81 6.78
CA GLU A 87 -7.26 5.33 7.66
C GLU A 87 -5.88 4.98 7.12
N GLY A 88 -5.72 3.75 6.60
CA GLY A 88 -4.46 3.30 5.99
C GLY A 88 -4.05 4.18 4.80
N THR A 89 -4.96 4.43 3.87
CA THR A 89 -4.70 5.29 2.71
C THR A 89 -4.51 6.75 3.14
N LYS A 90 -5.34 7.27 4.05
CA LYS A 90 -5.22 8.67 4.53
C LYS A 90 -3.82 8.93 5.10
N ARG A 91 -3.36 8.09 6.02
CA ARG A 91 -2.03 8.24 6.64
C ARG A 91 -0.93 8.11 5.60
N LEU A 92 -1.04 7.20 4.64
CA LEU A 92 -0.06 7.08 3.57
C LEU A 92 0.04 8.38 2.76
N CYS A 93 -1.09 8.94 2.34
CA CYS A 93 -1.14 10.21 1.61
C CYS A 93 -0.57 11.38 2.42
N GLU A 94 -0.91 11.50 3.71
CA GLU A 94 -0.40 12.56 4.59
C GLU A 94 1.13 12.56 4.70
N HIS A 95 1.77 11.39 4.61
CA HIS A 95 3.23 11.28 4.63
C HIS A 95 3.85 11.54 3.27
N ILE A 96 3.27 10.98 2.20
CA ILE A 96 3.77 11.16 0.84
C ILE A 96 3.78 12.64 0.44
N LEU A 97 2.78 13.41 0.85
CA LEU A 97 2.68 14.85 0.57
C LEU A 97 3.77 15.69 1.25
N LYS A 98 4.49 15.14 2.23
CA LYS A 98 5.60 15.82 2.93
C LYS A 98 6.96 15.55 2.29
N LEU A 99 7.04 14.62 1.34
CA LEU A 99 8.29 14.23 0.68
C LEU A 99 8.73 15.31 -0.34
N PRO A 100 10.01 15.74 -0.31
CA PRO A 100 10.58 16.59 -1.35
C PRO A 100 11.57 15.81 -2.25
N PRO A 101 11.28 15.58 -3.55
CA PRO A 101 10.02 15.83 -4.25
C PRO A 101 8.95 14.76 -3.94
N PRO A 102 7.65 15.09 -4.08
CA PRO A 102 6.61 14.09 -3.94
C PRO A 102 6.61 13.13 -5.16
N PRO A 103 6.16 11.88 -4.98
CA PRO A 103 6.01 10.92 -6.07
C PRO A 103 5.05 11.45 -7.13
N SER A 104 5.39 11.23 -8.41
CA SER A 104 4.61 11.73 -9.55
C SER A 104 3.27 11.00 -9.75
N VAL A 105 3.16 9.77 -9.23
CA VAL A 105 1.99 8.92 -9.42
C VAL A 105 1.65 8.13 -8.15
N PHE A 106 0.35 8.04 -7.86
CA PHE A 106 -0.20 7.22 -6.78
C PHE A 106 -1.33 6.34 -7.34
N VAL A 107 -1.10 5.04 -7.40
CA VAL A 107 -2.09 4.04 -7.83
C VAL A 107 -2.67 3.36 -6.61
N CYS A 108 -3.98 3.51 -6.39
CA CYS A 108 -4.67 2.89 -5.26
C CYS A 108 -5.56 1.74 -5.71
N ALA A 109 -5.43 0.58 -5.08
CA ALA A 109 -6.37 -0.51 -5.28
C ALA A 109 -7.77 -0.09 -4.86
N SER A 110 -8.75 -0.48 -5.66
CA SER A 110 -10.18 -0.31 -5.39
C SER A 110 -10.91 -1.60 -5.77
N ALA A 111 -12.24 -1.58 -5.77
CA ALA A 111 -13.04 -2.71 -6.17
C ALA A 111 -14.30 -2.25 -6.93
N ILE A 112 -14.76 -3.11 -7.84
CA ILE A 112 -16.00 -2.89 -8.61
C ILE A 112 -17.23 -2.77 -7.71
N GLY A 113 -17.16 -3.23 -6.46
CA GLY A 113 -18.25 -3.12 -5.48
C GLY A 113 -18.70 -1.68 -5.20
N TYR A 114 -17.88 -0.68 -5.52
CA TYR A 114 -18.30 0.72 -5.54
C TYR A 114 -19.53 0.97 -6.41
N TYR A 115 -19.63 0.25 -7.53
CA TYR A 115 -20.70 0.37 -8.49
C TYR A 115 -21.97 -0.42 -8.14
N GLY A 116 -21.97 -1.12 -7.00
CA GLY A 116 -23.07 -1.97 -6.55
C GLY A 116 -23.19 -3.30 -7.29
N ASN A 117 -24.11 -4.15 -6.83
CA ASN A 117 -24.50 -5.33 -7.58
C ASN A 117 -25.32 -4.88 -8.80
N ARG A 118 -24.80 -5.14 -10.00
CA ARG A 118 -25.48 -4.85 -11.27
C ARG A 118 -26.19 -6.08 -11.87
N GLY A 119 -26.33 -7.17 -11.12
CA GLY A 119 -27.15 -8.33 -11.48
C GLY A 119 -26.81 -9.61 -10.71
N VAL A 120 -27.79 -10.10 -9.95
CA VAL A 120 -28.54 -11.34 -10.24
C VAL A 120 -30.01 -11.01 -10.07
#